data_AF-A0A7Y2VIS9-F1
#
_entry.id   AF-A0A7Y2VIS9-F1
#
_cell.length_a   1.000
_cell.length_b   1.000
_cell.length_c   1.000
_cell.angle_alpha   90.00
_cell.angle_beta   90.00
_cell.angle_gamma   90.00
#
_symmetry.space_group_name_H-M   'P 1'
#
loop_
_entity.id
_entity.type
_entity.pdbx_description
1 polymer ?
#
loop_
_entity_poly.entity_id
_entity_poly.type
_entity_poly.pdbx_seq_one_letter_code
_entity_poly.pdbx_strand_id
1 'polypeptide(L)'
;MRYLLLLFILVLASCATPKPAPDAFNTAEEAIEAAIRAGAEEHAPVELRFAREKLAEAQKGMDYRQYDKAIYLIEQSEINSELAIEKSKTALVRAQVTESVRENEILREDYESTYGEDFR
;
A
#
# COMPACT_ATOMS: atom_id res chain seq x y z
N MET A 1 37.12 22.28 -35.52
CA MET A 1 35.72 22.35 -36.01
C MET A 1 34.94 21.04 -35.85
N ARG A 2 35.49 19.86 -36.19
CA ARG A 2 34.76 18.58 -36.02
C ARG A 2 34.45 18.20 -34.55
N TYR A 3 35.35 18.51 -33.62
CA TYR A 3 35.16 18.26 -32.18
C TYR A 3 34.12 19.19 -31.52
N LEU A 4 33.99 20.43 -32.01
CA LEU A 4 33.01 21.39 -31.50
C LEU A 4 31.57 20.92 -31.79
N LEU A 5 31.39 20.27 -32.95
CA LEU A 5 30.10 19.75 -33.41
C LEU A 5 29.69 18.48 -32.63
N LEU A 6 30.65 17.63 -32.26
CA LEU A 6 30.41 16.46 -31.39
C LEU A 6 30.06 16.86 -29.95
N LEU A 7 30.71 17.91 -29.42
CA LEU A 7 30.42 18.42 -28.08
C LEU A 7 29.05 19.10 -28.00
N PHE A 8 28.63 19.77 -29.08
CA PHE A 8 27.30 20.40 -29.18
C PHE A 8 26.15 19.37 -29.21
N ILE A 9 26.33 18.23 -29.88
CA ILE A 9 25.33 17.15 -29.93
C ILE A 9 25.21 16.46 -28.56
N LEU A 10 26.31 16.33 -27.81
CA LEU A 10 26.30 15.70 -26.49
C LEU A 10 25.57 16.54 -25.42
N VAL A 11 25.62 17.87 -25.53
CA VAL A 11 24.89 18.78 -24.64
C VAL A 11 23.37 18.75 -24.93
N LEU A 12 22.96 18.47 -26.17
CA LEU A 12 21.54 18.40 -26.55
C LEU A 12 20.82 17.13 -26.06
N ALA A 13 21.55 16.08 -25.67
CA ALA A 13 20.96 14.84 -25.13
C ALA A 13 20.68 14.88 -23.62
N SER A 14 21.01 15.99 -22.93
CA SER A 14 21.01 16.06 -21.46
C SER A 14 19.67 16.42 -20.81
N CYS A 15 18.60 16.71 -21.57
CA CYS A 15 17.36 17.26 -21.00
C CYS A 15 16.08 16.48 -21.36
N ALA A 16 16.17 15.17 -21.60
CA ALA A 16 14.98 14.34 -21.75
C ALA A 16 14.72 13.58 -20.44
N THR A 17 13.92 14.18 -19.56
CA THR A 17 13.36 13.45 -18.42
C THR A 17 12.53 12.29 -18.95
N PRO A 18 12.84 11.03 -18.63
CA PRO A 18 12.16 9.89 -19.22
C PRO A 18 10.70 9.86 -18.73
N LYS A 19 9.78 9.72 -19.68
CA LYS A 19 8.36 9.45 -19.37
C LYS A 19 8.27 8.18 -18.51
N PRO A 20 7.40 8.11 -17.49
CA PRO A 20 7.19 6.90 -16.71
C PRO A 20 6.84 5.72 -17.63
N ALA A 21 7.37 4.54 -17.32
CA ALA A 21 7.00 3.32 -18.03
C ALA A 21 5.49 3.10 -17.88
N PRO A 22 4.77 2.69 -18.96
CA PRO A 22 3.35 2.37 -18.87
C PRO A 22 3.02 1.38 -17.75
N ASP A 23 3.93 0.43 -17.51
CA ASP A 23 3.77 -0.63 -16.51
C ASP A 23 3.70 -0.10 -15.07
N ALA A 24 4.29 1.06 -14.78
CA ALA A 24 4.30 1.62 -13.42
C ALA A 24 2.91 2.05 -12.92
N PHE A 25 2.00 2.44 -13.82
CA PHE A 25 0.62 2.70 -13.43
C PHE A 25 -0.13 1.40 -13.15
N ASN A 26 0.11 0.35 -13.94
CA ASN A 26 -0.52 -0.96 -13.76
C ASN A 26 -0.10 -1.58 -12.42
N THR A 27 1.19 -1.49 -12.04
CA THR A 27 1.67 -2.02 -10.75
C THR A 27 1.00 -1.34 -9.56
N ALA A 28 0.84 -0.01 -9.61
CA ALA A 28 0.13 0.73 -8.57
C ALA A 28 -1.37 0.40 -8.51
N GLU A 29 -2.04 0.22 -9.66
CA GLU A 29 -3.43 -0.23 -9.71
C GLU A 29 -3.59 -1.63 -9.10
N GLU A 30 -2.70 -2.56 -9.45
CA GLU A 30 -2.68 -3.91 -8.88
C GLU A 30 -2.46 -3.91 -7.36
N ALA A 31 -1.60 -3.02 -6.86
CA ALA A 31 -1.36 -2.84 -5.42
C ALA A 31 -2.60 -2.32 -4.69
N ILE A 32 -3.32 -1.34 -5.27
CA ILE A 32 -4.59 -0.86 -4.72
C ILE A 32 -5.63 -1.99 -4.67
N GLU A 33 -5.75 -2.77 -5.74
CA GLU A 33 -6.67 -3.90 -5.79
C GLU A 33 -6.28 -4.99 -4.79
N ALA A 34 -4.98 -5.23 -4.56
CA ALA A 34 -4.52 -6.13 -3.51
C ALA A 34 -4.90 -5.63 -2.10
N ALA A 35 -4.82 -4.32 -1.86
CA ALA A 35 -5.27 -3.72 -0.60
C ALA A 35 -6.79 -3.88 -0.39
N ILE A 36 -7.60 -3.68 -1.43
CA ILE A 36 -9.05 -3.90 -1.37
C ILE A 36 -9.35 -5.37 -1.04
N ARG A 37 -8.72 -6.32 -1.74
CA ARG A 37 -8.85 -7.76 -1.46
C ARG A 37 -8.41 -8.14 -0.05
N ALA A 38 -7.47 -7.41 0.54
CA ALA A 38 -7.03 -7.60 1.91
C ALA A 38 -7.99 -7.01 2.96
N GLY A 39 -9.07 -6.33 2.56
CA GLY A 39 -10.05 -5.73 3.49
C GLY A 39 -9.72 -4.29 3.90
N ALA A 40 -8.90 -3.57 3.13
CA ALA A 40 -8.51 -2.21 3.47
C ALA A 40 -9.66 -1.20 3.54
N GLU A 41 -10.79 -1.44 2.86
CA GLU A 41 -11.96 -0.57 2.97
C GLU A 41 -12.51 -0.48 4.40
N GLU A 42 -12.41 -1.58 5.14
CA GLU A 42 -12.87 -1.65 6.53
C GLU A 42 -11.73 -1.33 7.51
N HIS A 43 -10.55 -1.90 7.27
CA HIS A 43 -9.49 -1.93 8.28
C HIS A 43 -8.39 -0.88 8.07
N ALA A 44 -8.26 -0.31 6.86
CA ALA A 44 -7.26 0.70 6.52
C ALA A 44 -7.76 1.75 5.50
N PRO A 45 -8.93 2.38 5.72
CA PRO A 45 -9.57 3.24 4.71
C PRO A 45 -8.78 4.51 4.42
N VAL A 46 -7.98 4.98 5.37
CA VAL A 46 -7.17 6.20 5.23
C VAL A 46 -6.03 5.96 4.25
N GLU A 47 -5.30 4.86 4.41
CA GLU A 47 -4.19 4.47 3.55
C GLU A 47 -4.67 4.14 2.14
N LEU A 48 -5.79 3.40 2.03
CA LEU A 48 -6.39 3.10 0.75
C LEU A 48 -6.81 4.37 0.00
N ARG A 49 -7.40 5.34 0.71
CA ARG A 49 -7.73 6.66 0.12
C ARG A 49 -6.47 7.38 -0.35
N PHE A 50 -5.41 7.41 0.45
CA PHE A 50 -4.15 8.04 0.04
C PHE A 50 -3.53 7.36 -1.18
N ALA A 51 -3.57 6.03 -1.26
CA ALA A 51 -3.09 5.31 -2.43
C ALA A 51 -3.82 5.75 -3.70
N ARG A 52 -5.16 5.81 -3.66
CA ARG A 52 -6.00 6.26 -4.79
C ARG A 52 -5.74 7.73 -5.14
N GLU A 53 -5.65 8.61 -4.15
CA GLU A 53 -5.38 10.03 -4.37
C GLU A 53 -4.03 10.26 -5.04
N LYS A 54 -2.99 9.52 -4.62
CA LYS A 54 -1.64 9.65 -5.19
C LYS A 54 -1.57 9.15 -6.62
N LEU A 55 -2.21 8.03 -6.93
CA LEU A 55 -2.29 7.54 -8.30
C LEU A 55 -3.05 8.51 -9.21
N ALA A 56 -4.17 9.08 -8.73
CA ALA A 56 -4.92 10.09 -9.48
C ALA A 56 -4.12 11.39 -9.68
N GLU A 57 -3.33 11.81 -8.68
CA GLU A 57 -2.40 12.94 -8.81
C GLU A 57 -1.30 12.63 -9.82
N ALA A 58 -0.78 11.41 -9.85
CA ALA A 58 0.22 10.97 -10.81
C ALA A 58 -0.32 11.01 -12.25
N GLN A 59 -1.55 10.53 -12.47
CA GLN A 59 -2.23 10.61 -13.76
C GLN A 59 -2.36 12.06 -14.25
N LYS A 60 -2.77 12.98 -13.37
CA LYS A 60 -2.78 14.42 -13.71
C LYS A 60 -1.37 14.96 -14.02
N GLY A 61 -0.37 14.52 -13.27
CA GLY A 61 1.04 14.88 -13.51
C GLY A 61 1.51 14.52 -14.93
N MET A 62 1.01 13.41 -15.48
CA MET A 62 1.29 13.00 -16.86
C MET A 62 0.75 13.99 -17.90
N ASP A 63 -0.45 14.52 -17.69
CA ASP A 63 -1.06 15.51 -18.58
C ASP A 63 -0.27 16.82 -18.61
N TYR A 64 0.27 17.22 -17.45
CA TYR A 64 1.12 18.41 -17.31
C TYR A 64 2.60 18.15 -17.63
N ARG A 65 2.96 16.95 -18.10
CA ARG A 65 4.36 16.52 -18.39
C ARG A 65 5.30 16.63 -17.19
N GLN A 66 4.76 16.52 -15.97
CA GLN A 66 5.50 16.49 -14.71
C GLN A 66 5.94 15.06 -14.38
N TYR A 67 6.80 14.49 -15.23
CA TYR A 67 7.14 13.06 -15.18
C TYR A 67 7.80 12.64 -13.86
N ASP A 68 8.78 13.39 -13.36
CA ASP A 68 9.44 13.07 -12.08
C ASP A 68 8.46 13.06 -10.91
N LYS A 69 7.55 14.04 -10.90
CA LYS A 69 6.49 14.11 -9.89
C LYS A 69 5.55 12.93 -10.00
N ALA A 70 5.17 12.54 -11.23
CA ALA A 70 4.30 11.40 -11.45
C ALA A 70 4.94 10.08 -10.97
N ILE A 71 6.23 9.87 -11.23
CA ILE A 71 6.97 8.68 -10.72
C ILE A 71 6.91 8.62 -9.19
N TYR A 72 7.23 9.72 -8.53
CA TYR A 72 7.20 9.78 -7.07
C TYR A 72 5.79 9.52 -6.51
N LEU A 73 4.75 10.05 -7.16
CA LEU A 73 3.36 9.84 -6.75
C LEU A 73 2.90 8.39 -6.95
N ILE A 74 3.36 7.71 -8.00
CA ILE A 74 3.11 6.27 -8.21
C ILE A 74 3.74 5.48 -7.07
N GLU A 75 5.00 5.73 -6.75
CA GLU A 75 5.70 5.05 -5.64
C GLU A 75 4.98 5.30 -4.30
N GLN A 76 4.53 6.54 -4.05
CA GLN A 76 3.71 6.83 -2.87
C GLN A 76 2.39 6.05 -2.88
N SER A 77 1.76 5.84 -4.04
CA SER A 77 0.54 5.04 -4.15
C SER A 77 0.78 3.57 -3.78
N GLU A 78 1.88 2.99 -4.26
CA GLU A 78 2.29 1.62 -3.95
C GLU A 78 2.58 1.44 -2.46
N ILE A 79 3.36 2.35 -1.85
CA ILE A 79 3.68 2.32 -0.41
C ILE A 79 2.41 2.42 0.44
N ASN A 80 1.48 3.32 0.10
CA ASN A 80 0.22 3.43 0.84
C ASN A 80 -0.64 2.18 0.69
N SER A 81 -0.64 1.54 -0.49
CA SER A 81 -1.33 0.27 -0.72
C SER A 81 -0.75 -0.86 0.13
N GLU A 82 0.58 -0.99 0.20
CA GLU A 82 1.25 -1.98 1.04
C GLU A 82 0.96 -1.74 2.53
N LEU A 83 1.02 -0.48 2.98
CA LEU A 83 0.65 -0.12 4.34
C LEU A 83 -0.81 -0.49 4.65
N ALA A 84 -1.73 -0.27 3.71
CA ALA A 84 -3.13 -0.65 3.85
C ALA A 84 -3.30 -2.17 3.98
N ILE A 85 -2.59 -2.96 3.18
CA ILE A 85 -2.59 -4.43 3.26
C ILE A 85 -2.15 -4.90 4.65
N GLU A 86 -1.01 -4.41 5.14
CA GLU A 86 -0.46 -4.86 6.41
C GLU A 86 -1.31 -4.43 7.61
N LYS A 87 -1.91 -3.24 7.54
CA LYS A 87 -2.89 -2.81 8.55
C LYS A 87 -4.12 -3.71 8.57
N SER A 88 -4.65 -4.09 7.41
CA SER A 88 -5.80 -4.99 7.33
C SER A 88 -5.49 -6.38 7.86
N LYS A 89 -4.34 -6.96 7.48
CA LYS A 89 -3.86 -8.23 8.05
C LYS A 89 -3.73 -8.16 9.58
N THR A 90 -3.16 -7.05 10.08
CA THR A 90 -3.01 -6.83 11.52
C THR A 90 -4.36 -6.76 12.23
N ALA A 91 -5.37 -6.11 11.63
CA ALA A 91 -6.72 -6.04 12.19
C ALA A 91 -7.34 -7.45 12.31
N LEU A 92 -7.22 -8.27 11.26
CA LEU A 92 -7.70 -9.65 11.26
C LEU A 92 -7.03 -10.51 12.35
N VAL A 93 -5.70 -10.38 12.52
CA VAL A 93 -4.97 -11.11 13.56
C VAL A 93 -5.42 -10.66 14.96
N ARG A 94 -5.62 -9.36 15.19
CA ARG A 94 -6.12 -8.85 16.47
C ARG A 94 -7.52 -9.37 16.79
N ALA A 95 -8.40 -9.46 15.79
CA ALA A 95 -9.72 -10.05 15.96
C ALA A 95 -9.63 -11.52 16.37
N GLN A 96 -8.78 -12.31 15.69
CA GLN A 96 -8.56 -13.73 16.03
C GLN A 96 -8.02 -13.91 17.45
N VAL A 97 -7.03 -13.11 17.85
CA VAL A 97 -6.49 -13.15 19.22
C VAL A 97 -7.57 -12.83 20.25
N THR A 98 -8.42 -11.85 19.97
CA THR A 98 -9.52 -11.46 20.87
C THR A 98 -10.52 -12.61 21.03
N GLU A 99 -10.86 -13.30 19.93
CA GLU A 99 -11.75 -14.46 19.98
C GLU A 99 -11.12 -15.62 20.76
N SER A 100 -9.87 -15.97 20.49
CA SER A 100 -9.19 -17.05 21.21
C SER A 100 -9.05 -16.78 22.71
N VAL A 101 -8.86 -15.51 23.11
CA VAL A 101 -8.85 -15.13 24.54
C VAL A 101 -10.24 -15.36 25.15
N ARG A 102 -11.31 -14.95 24.46
CA ARG A 102 -12.69 -15.16 24.90
C ARG A 102 -13.02 -16.66 25.05
N GLU A 103 -12.64 -17.48 24.07
CA GLU A 103 -12.84 -18.93 24.13
C GLU A 103 -12.10 -19.56 25.33
N ASN A 104 -10.86 -19.14 25.59
CA ASN A 104 -10.10 -19.60 26.75
C ASN A 104 -10.77 -19.21 28.07
N GLU A 105 -11.32 -18.00 28.18
CA GLU A 105 -12.05 -17.55 29.36
C GLU A 105 -13.29 -18.42 29.61
N ILE A 106 -14.08 -18.69 28.57
CA ILE A 106 -15.27 -19.55 28.65
C ILE A 106 -14.89 -20.96 29.10
N LEU A 107 -13.84 -21.55 28.51
CA LEU A 107 -13.39 -22.90 28.88
C LEU A 107 -12.90 -22.96 30.34
N ARG A 108 -12.29 -21.89 30.84
CA ARG A 108 -11.86 -21.80 32.24
C ARG A 108 -13.04 -21.69 33.19
N GLU A 109 -14.03 -20.88 32.86
CA GLU A 109 -15.25 -20.76 33.65
C GLU A 109 -16.02 -22.09 33.69
N ASP A 110 -16.14 -22.79 32.56
CA ASP A 110 -16.80 -24.10 32.48
C ASP A 110 -16.07 -25.15 33.35
N TYR A 111 -14.73 -25.19 33.28
CA TYR A 111 -13.91 -26.05 34.13
C TYR A 111 -14.10 -25.74 35.62
N GLU A 112 -14.06 -24.47 36.01
CA GLU A 112 -14.25 -24.04 37.40
C GLU A 112 -15.65 -24.33 37.92
N SER A 113 -16.69 -24.17 37.10
CA SER A 113 -18.07 -24.47 37.49
C SER A 113 -18.34 -25.97 37.62
N THR A 114 -17.74 -26.79 36.76
CA THR A 114 -17.97 -28.25 36.74
C THR A 114 -17.17 -28.98 37.81
N TYR A 115 -15.92 -28.58 38.06
CA TYR A 115 -15.00 -29.32 38.93
C TYR A 115 -14.52 -28.51 40.14
N GLY A 116 -14.71 -27.19 40.17
CA GLY A 116 -14.24 -26.33 41.27
C GLY A 116 -15.08 -26.42 42.53
N GLU A 117 -16.32 -26.93 42.45
CA GLU A 117 -17.17 -27.18 43.63
C GLU A 117 -16.72 -28.43 44.41
N ASP A 118 -16.11 -29.43 43.76
CA ASP A 118 -15.64 -30.67 44.40
C ASP A 118 -14.39 -30.47 45.27
N PHE A 119 -13.69 -29.33 45.16
CA PHE A 119 -12.44 -29.02 45.87
C PHE A 119 -12.56 -27.89 46.91
N ARG A 120 -13.78 -27.45 47.27
CA ARG A 120 -14.03 -26.56 48.41
C ARG A 120 -14.60 -27.32 49.61
#